data_AF-A0A534QAV9-F1
#
_entry.id   AF-A0A534QAV9-F1
#
_cell.length_a   1.000
_cell.length_b   1.000
_cell.length_c   1.000
_cell.angle_alpha   90.00
_cell.angle_beta   90.00
_cell.angle_gamma   90.00
#
_symmetry.space_group_name_H-M   'P 1'
#
loop_
_entity.id
_entity.type
_entity.pdbx_description
1 polymer ?
#
loop_
_entity_poly.entity_id
_entity_poly.type
_entity_poly.pdbx_seq_one_letter_code
_entity_poly.pdbx_strand_id
1 'polypeptide(L)'
;MAARATKGVRPEWKACPWCYAGRFEGNGRRPPGDPKAERKCSRPGCEGQLRPFMRYCPLCKRKVKRVWSHADLPDRCPRCRWPTSHAYFRFCPWCGRRERRAGSFLGR
;
A
#
# COMPACT_ATOMS: atom_id res chain seq x y z
N MET A 1 -15.07 -3.20 -6.37
CA MET A 1 -15.20 -4.15 -5.25
C MET A 1 -13.86 -4.21 -4.51
N ALA A 2 -13.75 -3.62 -3.32
CA ALA A 2 -12.56 -3.82 -2.49
C ALA A 2 -12.71 -5.17 -1.78
N ALA A 3 -11.95 -6.17 -2.20
CA ALA A 3 -11.96 -7.48 -1.55
C ALA A 3 -11.75 -7.32 -0.05
N ARG A 4 -12.63 -7.94 0.76
CA ARG A 4 -12.42 -8.13 2.21
C ARG A 4 -11.06 -8.83 2.34
N ALA A 5 -10.03 -8.07 2.68
CA ALA A 5 -8.67 -8.58 2.83
C ALA A 5 -8.61 -9.38 4.13
N THR A 6 -9.10 -10.63 4.12
CA THR A 6 -8.96 -11.58 5.23
C THR A 6 -7.62 -12.31 5.17
N LYS A 7 -6.94 -12.31 4.01
CA LYS A 7 -5.59 -12.86 3.85
C LYS A 7 -4.54 -11.76 4.01
N GLY A 8 -3.63 -11.95 4.97
CA GLY A 8 -2.49 -11.05 5.20
C GLY A 8 -2.76 -9.84 6.10
N VAL A 9 -3.90 -9.82 6.80
CA VAL A 9 -4.19 -8.92 7.92
C VAL A 9 -3.76 -9.56 9.23
N ARG A 10 -3.19 -8.76 10.13
CA ARG A 10 -2.74 -9.21 11.44
C ARG A 10 -3.72 -8.79 12.54
N PRO A 11 -3.86 -9.56 13.63
CA PRO A 11 -4.85 -9.29 14.68
C PRO A 11 -4.58 -8.00 15.46
N GLU A 12 -3.38 -7.44 15.40
CA GLU A 12 -3.05 -6.17 16.08
C GLU A 12 -3.42 -4.94 15.25
N TRP A 13 -3.76 -5.13 13.97
CA TRP A 13 -4.10 -4.03 13.08
C TRP A 13 -5.50 -3.50 13.41
N LYS A 14 -5.64 -2.17 13.37
CA LYS A 14 -6.90 -1.46 13.64
C LYS A 14 -7.59 -0.97 12.37
N ALA A 15 -6.89 -1.03 11.24
CA ALA A 15 -7.42 -0.63 9.95
C ALA A 15 -6.78 -1.37 8.78
N CYS A 16 -7.53 -1.49 7.68
CA CYS A 16 -6.99 -1.98 6.42
C CYS A 16 -5.97 -0.98 5.84
N PRO A 17 -4.70 -1.38 5.67
CA PRO A 17 -3.67 -0.45 5.26
C PRO A 17 -3.71 -0.12 3.76
N TRP A 18 -4.46 -0.86 2.94
CA TRP A 18 -4.63 -0.58 1.51
C TRP A 18 -5.87 0.24 1.18
N CYS A 19 -7.03 -0.08 1.75
CA CYS A 19 -8.29 0.59 1.41
C CYS A 19 -8.83 1.54 2.48
N TYR A 20 -8.27 1.55 3.69
CA TYR A 20 -8.77 2.31 4.86
C TYR A 20 -10.18 1.93 5.36
N ALA A 21 -11.00 1.30 4.54
CA ALA A 21 -12.42 1.04 4.81
C ALA A 21 -12.67 -0.02 5.88
N GLY A 22 -11.79 -1.02 6.01
CA GLY A 22 -11.89 -2.00 7.10
C GLY A 22 -11.41 -1.37 8.40
N ARG A 23 -12.31 -1.09 9.36
CA ARG A 23 -11.94 -0.92 10.77
C ARG A 23 -11.88 -2.31 11.38
N PHE A 24 -10.77 -2.62 12.02
CA PHE A 24 -10.56 -3.88 12.70
C PHE A 24 -10.55 -3.61 14.20
N GLU A 25 -11.18 -4.50 14.97
CA GLU A 25 -10.99 -4.55 16.41
C GLU A 25 -9.61 -5.16 16.65
N GLY A 26 -8.61 -4.29 16.76
CA GLY A 26 -7.25 -4.73 17.10
C GLY A 26 -7.24 -5.34 18.50
N ASN A 27 -6.50 -6.42 18.70
CA ASN A 27 -6.44 -7.19 19.96
C ASN A 27 -5.77 -6.46 21.16
N GLY A 28 -5.53 -5.15 21.07
CA GLY A 28 -4.91 -4.33 22.13
C GLY A 28 -3.43 -4.61 22.41
N ARG A 29 -2.84 -5.64 21.81
CA ARG A 29 -1.44 -6.02 22.05
C ARG A 29 -0.48 -5.17 21.24
N ARG A 30 0.76 -5.06 21.73
CA ARG A 30 1.87 -4.50 20.96
C ARG A 30 2.14 -5.41 19.74
N PRO A 31 2.20 -4.87 18.51
CA PRO A 31 2.46 -5.70 17.33
C PRO A 31 3.87 -6.31 17.39
N PRO A 32 4.01 -7.65 17.29
CA PRO A 32 5.32 -8.26 17.11
C PRO A 32 5.95 -7.79 15.80
N GLY A 33 7.29 -7.90 15.73
CA GLY A 33 8.07 -7.55 14.54
C GLY A 33 7.58 -8.28 13.29
N ASP A 34 7.30 -7.52 12.24
CA ASP A 34 6.88 -8.01 10.94
C ASP A 34 8.11 -8.21 10.04
N PRO A 35 8.48 -9.46 9.72
CA PRO A 35 9.60 -9.72 8.81
C PRO A 35 9.33 -9.22 7.38
N LYS A 36 8.06 -8.96 7.01
CA LYS A 36 7.67 -8.42 5.70
C LYS A 36 7.58 -6.90 5.69
N ALA A 37 7.92 -6.23 6.80
CA ALA A 37 7.92 -4.79 6.84
C ALA A 37 9.24 -4.22 6.32
N GLU A 38 9.12 -3.34 5.33
CA GLU A 38 10.28 -2.64 4.77
C GLU A 38 10.57 -1.33 5.49
N ARG A 39 9.58 -0.76 6.20
CA ARG A 39 9.74 0.54 6.88
C ARG A 39 8.82 0.72 8.06
N LYS A 40 9.18 1.65 8.94
CA LYS A 40 8.37 2.08 10.09
C LYS A 40 7.45 3.25 9.72
N CYS A 41 6.40 3.43 10.50
CA CYS A 41 5.49 4.56 10.39
C CYS A 41 6.25 5.86 10.72
N SER A 42 5.97 6.92 9.97
CA SER A 42 6.60 8.23 10.18
C SER A 42 5.98 9.03 11.34
N ARG A 43 5.01 8.47 12.08
CA ARG A 43 4.38 9.16 13.22
C ARG A 43 5.26 8.93 14.46
N PRO A 44 5.70 10.00 15.17
CA PRO A 44 6.39 9.85 16.45
C PRO A 44 5.57 9.01 17.43
N GLY A 45 6.23 8.07 18.11
CA GLY A 45 5.57 7.14 19.05
C GLY A 45 4.71 6.05 18.39
N CYS A 46 4.68 5.94 17.07
CA CYS A 46 3.94 4.85 16.40
C CYS A 46 4.89 3.71 16.02
N GLU A 47 4.62 2.55 16.57
CA GLU A 47 5.34 1.30 16.27
C GLU A 47 4.84 0.60 14.99
N GLY A 48 4.10 1.34 14.16
CA GLY A 48 3.51 0.81 12.94
C GLY A 48 4.59 0.33 11.98
N GLN A 49 4.54 -0.93 11.61
CA GLN A 49 5.38 -1.52 10.59
C GLN A 49 4.61 -1.58 9.27
N LEU A 50 5.25 -1.10 8.20
CA LEU A 50 4.64 -0.92 6.89
C LEU A 50 5.25 -1.91 5.91
N ARG A 51 4.40 -2.76 5.36
CA ARG A 51 4.71 -3.64 4.24
C ARG A 51 4.54 -2.89 2.91
N PRO A 52 5.07 -3.43 1.80
CA PRO A 52 4.97 -2.81 0.48
C PRO A 52 3.56 -2.43 0.11
N PHE A 53 3.46 -1.30 -0.58
CA PHE A 53 2.23 -0.76 -1.14
C PHE A 53 1.12 -0.42 -0.11
N MET A 54 1.42 -0.40 1.19
CA MET A 54 0.48 0.09 2.20
C MET A 54 0.28 1.60 2.05
N ARG A 55 -0.98 2.03 1.96
CA ARG A 55 -1.41 3.44 1.83
C ARG A 55 -1.58 4.12 3.18
N TYR A 56 -1.91 3.35 4.21
CA TYR A 56 -2.17 3.81 5.57
C TYR A 56 -1.43 2.94 6.56
N CYS A 57 -1.03 3.52 7.69
CA CYS A 57 -0.52 2.76 8.81
C CYS A 57 -1.67 1.93 9.42
N PRO A 58 -1.51 0.60 9.58
CA PRO A 58 -2.56 -0.25 10.12
C PRO A 58 -2.85 0.01 11.61
N LEU A 59 -1.93 0.65 12.34
CA LEU A 59 -2.13 0.99 13.76
C LEU A 59 -2.72 2.38 13.95
N CYS A 60 -2.03 3.41 13.45
CA CYS A 60 -2.38 4.80 13.72
C CYS A 60 -3.23 5.45 12.62
N LYS A 61 -3.58 4.72 11.56
CA LYS A 61 -4.39 5.18 10.43
C LYS A 61 -3.78 6.33 9.62
N ARG A 62 -2.54 6.74 9.92
CA ARG A 62 -1.87 7.83 9.20
C ARG A 62 -1.57 7.42 7.77
N LYS A 63 -1.89 8.30 6.81
CA LYS A 63 -1.54 8.12 5.39
C LYS A 63 -0.03 8.13 5.22
N VAL A 64 0.49 7.14 4.52
CA VAL A 64 1.93 7.01 4.27
C VAL A 64 2.33 8.07 3.24
N LYS A 65 3.29 8.93 3.61
CA LYS A 65 3.75 10.03 2.75
C LYS A 65 4.79 9.57 1.71
N ARG A 66 5.67 8.65 2.09
CA ARG A 66 6.75 8.16 1.23
C ARG A 66 6.15 7.25 0.16
N VAL A 67 6.34 7.62 -1.10
CA VAL A 67 5.90 6.80 -2.23
C VAL A 67 6.70 5.50 -2.25
N TRP A 68 6.04 4.39 -2.58
CA TRP A 68 6.71 3.10 -2.76
C TRP A 68 7.41 3.05 -4.13
N SER A 69 8.47 2.26 -4.23
CA SER A 69 9.16 1.97 -5.50
C SER A 69 9.37 0.44 -5.57
N HIS A 70 9.29 -0.13 -6.76
CA HIS A 70 9.57 -1.55 -7.00
C HIS A 70 10.25 -1.69 -8.37
N ALA A 71 11.20 -2.61 -8.52
CA ALA A 71 11.96 -2.77 -9.76
C ALA A 71 11.04 -3.06 -10.95
N ASP A 72 10.06 -3.95 -10.77
CA ASP A 72 9.09 -4.33 -11.81
C ASP A 72 8.02 -3.25 -12.10
N LEU A 73 7.98 -2.18 -11.30
CA LEU A 73 7.03 -1.08 -11.45
C LEU A 73 7.77 0.26 -11.60
N PRO A 74 8.48 0.45 -12.73
CA PRO A 74 9.35 1.61 -12.94
C PRO A 74 8.57 2.91 -13.14
N ASP A 75 7.31 2.82 -13.60
CA ASP A 75 6.50 3.99 -13.93
C ASP A 75 5.76 4.55 -12.71
N ARG A 76 5.25 5.78 -12.84
CA ARG A 76 4.42 6.41 -11.82
C ARG A 76 3.12 6.90 -12.42
N CYS A 77 2.01 6.63 -11.72
CA CYS A 77 0.73 7.18 -12.12
C CYS A 77 0.74 8.72 -11.97
N PRO A 78 0.36 9.50 -13.00
CA PRO A 78 0.37 10.97 -12.91
C PRO A 78 -0.58 11.54 -11.84
N ARG A 79 -1.64 10.79 -11.49
CA ARG A 79 -2.67 11.23 -10.55
C ARG A 79 -2.30 10.95 -9.10
N CYS A 80 -2.01 9.68 -8.78
CA CYS A 80 -1.74 9.28 -7.40
C CYS A 80 -0.25 9.18 -7.08
N ARG A 81 0.63 9.21 -8.10
CA ARG A 81 2.10 9.05 -8.02
C ARG A 81 2.60 7.69 -7.57
N TRP A 82 1.70 6.71 -7.42
CA TRP A 82 2.06 5.35 -7.03
C TRP A 82 2.77 4.59 -8.15
N PRO A 83 3.67 3.65 -7.80
CA PRO A 83 4.42 2.86 -8.76
C PRO A 83 3.49 2.00 -9.62
N THR A 84 3.72 1.96 -10.93
CA THR A 84 2.91 1.20 -11.89
C THR A 84 3.80 0.74 -13.03
N SER A 85 3.19 0.11 -14.04
CA SER A 85 3.86 -0.21 -15.30
C SER A 85 2.92 0.15 -16.44
N HIS A 86 3.38 1.05 -17.30
CA HIS A 86 2.67 1.42 -18.52
C HIS A 86 2.62 0.27 -19.53
N ALA A 87 3.58 -0.66 -19.48
CA ALA A 87 3.59 -1.83 -20.34
C ALA A 87 2.42 -2.79 -20.03
N TYR A 88 2.16 -3.05 -18.75
CA TYR A 88 1.22 -4.11 -18.34
C TYR A 88 -0.18 -3.62 -17.96
N PHE A 89 -0.32 -2.42 -17.36
CA PHE A 89 -1.60 -2.00 -16.78
C PHE A 89 -2.37 -1.03 -17.67
N ARG A 90 -3.61 -1.40 -18.04
CA ARG A 90 -4.59 -0.50 -18.69
C ARG A 90 -5.19 0.54 -17.74
N PHE A 91 -5.23 0.23 -16.45
CA PHE A 91 -5.74 1.11 -15.40
C PHE A 91 -4.78 1.11 -14.22
N CYS A 92 -4.62 2.26 -13.58
CA CYS A 92 -3.83 2.38 -12.37
C CYS A 92 -4.43 1.49 -11.26
N PRO A 93 -3.69 0.49 -10.74
CA PRO A 93 -4.21 -0.44 -9.73
C PRO A 93 -4.54 0.23 -8.39
N TRP A 94 -4.11 1.48 -8.20
CA TRP A 94 -4.25 2.22 -6.95
C TRP A 94 -5.40 3.22 -6.94
N CYS A 95 -5.67 3.87 -8.07
CA CYS A 95 -6.68 4.93 -8.17
C CYS A 95 -7.71 4.73 -9.29
N GLY A 96 -7.60 3.64 -10.06
CA GLY A 96 -8.52 3.31 -11.15
C GLY A 96 -8.44 4.23 -12.38
N ARG A 97 -7.54 5.22 -12.39
CA ARG A 97 -7.35 6.09 -13.57
C ARG A 97 -6.90 5.25 -14.76
N ARG A 98 -7.50 5.46 -15.93
CA ARG A 98 -7.04 4.87 -17.20
C ARG A 98 -5.60 5.30 -17.49
N GLU A 99 -4.75 4.34 -17.81
CA GLU A 99 -3.38 4.63 -18.21
C GLU A 99 -3.34 4.94 -19.72
N ARG A 100 -2.89 6.15 -20.07
CA ARG A 100 -2.88 6.58 -21.48
C ARG A 100 -1.75 5.93 -22.25
N ARG A 101 -0.68 5.52 -21.56
CA ARG A 101 0.49 4.83 -22.13
C ARG A 101 0.36 3.30 -22.02
N ALA A 102 -0.83 2.76 -21.74
CA ALA A 102 -1.03 1.34 -21.58
C ALA A 102 -0.58 0.56 -22.84
N GLY A 103 0.27 -0.46 -22.66
CA GLY A 103 0.82 -1.24 -23.77
C GLY A 103 2.05 -0.63 -24.44
N SER A 104 2.60 0.47 -23.89
CA SER A 104 3.93 0.94 -24.31
C SER A 104 5.01 0.03 -23.73
N PHE A 105 5.27 -1.08 -24.43
CA PHE A 105 6.50 -1.83 -24.28
C PHE A 105 7.64 -0.95 -24.82
N LEU A 106 8.21 -0.11 -23.97
CA LEU A 106 9.56 0.40 -24.23
C LEU A 106 10.50 -0.78 -23.94
N GLY A 107 10.69 -1.60 -24.98
CA GLY A 107 11.66 -2.69 -24.97
C GLY A 107 13.01 -2.16 -24.52
N ARG A 108 13.57 -2.82 -23.52
CA ARG A 108 14.96 -2.67 -23.11
C ARG A 108 15.58 -4.04 -23.09
#